data_AF-J3DA55-F1
#
_entry.id   AF-J3DA55-F1
#
_cell.length_a   1.000
_cell.length_b   1.000
_cell.length_c   1.000
_cell.angle_alpha   90.00
_cell.angle_beta   90.00
_cell.angle_gamma   90.00
#
_symmetry.space_group_name_H-M   'P 1'
#
loop_
_entity.id
_entity.type
_entity.pdbx_description
1 polymer ?
#
loop_
_entity_poly.entity_id
_entity_poly.type
_entity_poly.pdbx_seq_one_letter_code
_entity_poly.pdbx_strand_id
1 'polypeptide(L)'
;MNPCLPRTFTNKLKVTSMKTIRKGRVALSGIALLFATLFGMHDASASCSLLSNWNNIAVQMQGGTVVVKPTDQVGTMLANFSTIIPVASSNVAPTGNYYEATARCPGGGQAYAVALQGNLVTGAGIPDNVFSTNIPGIGVRMARVVGTANGGSTQYYTTAGSNGIAIANQSFGVVYSNTQFQIQIYKIAAATGSGTLTPGQYSTAYFDGSGSGKPYITSWLTANIISIVTPTCTVDAGSVNQTVTLKKIQSTELKGKGTTVADKPFNIALNCVRGTGIPPTVQLSFDSNSGNYAPGTFPADGVLPQLNTTNGGAKNVGIQVLSQWNGATTPIDLGGNRLNVGPTKDGTYVIPFIARYYQTQRNRVTGGLVSSIVTFTINYS
;
A
#
# COMPACT_ATOMS: atom_id res chain seq x y z
N MET A 1 -23.04 8.63 -49.89
CA MET A 1 -21.78 8.62 -50.65
C MET A 1 -20.63 8.78 -49.66
N ASN A 2 -19.93 7.68 -49.44
CA ASN A 2 -18.58 7.58 -48.85
C ASN A 2 -17.57 8.38 -49.74
N PRO A 3 -16.28 8.65 -49.38
CA PRO A 3 -15.48 8.03 -48.30
C PRO A 3 -14.33 8.89 -47.66
N CYS A 4 -13.60 8.25 -46.74
CA CYS A 4 -12.12 8.22 -46.56
C CYS A 4 -11.31 9.40 -45.97
N LEU A 5 -10.78 9.14 -44.76
CA LEU A 5 -9.46 9.48 -44.19
C LEU A 5 -8.28 9.44 -45.22
N PRO A 6 -7.15 10.17 -45.03
CA PRO A 6 -6.09 9.73 -44.10
C PRO A 6 -5.25 10.81 -43.39
N ARG A 7 -4.52 10.33 -42.37
CA ARG A 7 -3.45 10.98 -41.58
C ARG A 7 -2.25 11.38 -42.45
N THR A 8 -1.55 12.46 -42.09
CA THR A 8 -0.07 12.50 -42.16
C THR A 8 0.53 13.51 -41.18
N PHE A 9 1.36 13.02 -40.27
CA PHE A 9 2.32 13.82 -39.51
C PHE A 9 3.49 14.18 -40.43
N THR A 10 3.99 15.41 -40.39
CA THR A 10 5.36 15.70 -40.86
C THR A 10 5.99 16.77 -39.99
N ASN A 11 6.85 16.32 -39.07
CA ASN A 11 7.89 17.15 -38.47
C ASN A 11 8.82 17.65 -39.57
N LYS A 12 9.03 18.97 -39.68
CA LYS A 12 10.18 19.54 -40.37
C LYS A 12 10.98 20.39 -39.39
N LEU A 13 11.97 19.74 -38.76
CA LEU A 13 13.12 20.41 -38.15
C LEU A 13 13.86 21.15 -39.25
N LYS A 14 13.98 22.49 -39.12
CA LYS A 14 14.83 23.31 -39.99
C LYS A 14 16.13 23.61 -39.25
N VAL A 15 17.12 22.73 -39.39
CA VAL A 15 18.50 23.00 -38.98
C VAL A 15 19.17 23.73 -40.14
N THR A 16 19.48 25.01 -39.95
CA THR A 16 20.28 25.78 -40.91
C THR A 16 21.65 26.02 -40.32
N SER A 17 22.66 25.30 -40.80
CA SER A 17 24.08 25.60 -40.59
C SER A 17 24.56 26.43 -41.78
N MET A 18 24.94 27.69 -41.56
CA MET A 18 25.68 28.46 -42.55
C MET A 18 27.17 28.26 -42.32
N LYS A 19 27.78 27.52 -43.24
CA LYS A 19 29.23 27.43 -43.43
C LYS A 19 29.57 28.28 -44.65
N THR A 20 30.24 29.40 -44.45
CA THR A 20 30.81 30.17 -45.56
C THR A 20 32.31 30.30 -45.33
N ILE A 21 33.08 29.50 -46.06
CA ILE A 21 34.52 29.65 -46.23
C ILE A 21 34.72 30.61 -47.42
N ARG A 22 35.41 31.73 -47.20
CA ARG A 22 36.08 32.47 -48.29
C ARG A 22 37.50 32.79 -47.87
N LYS A 23 38.45 32.39 -48.73
CA LYS A 23 39.86 32.76 -48.70
C LYS A 23 40.00 34.23 -49.13
N GLY A 24 40.84 34.98 -48.41
CA GLY A 24 41.39 36.25 -48.86
C GLY A 24 42.69 36.52 -48.10
N ARG A 25 43.82 36.31 -48.78
CA ARG A 25 45.15 36.73 -48.32
C ARG A 25 45.31 38.22 -48.59
N VAL A 26 45.67 39.01 -47.57
CA VAL A 26 46.55 40.19 -47.72
C VAL A 26 47.37 40.30 -46.42
N ALA A 27 48.68 40.43 -46.58
CA ALA A 27 49.63 40.72 -45.52
C ALA A 27 49.97 42.21 -45.56
N LEU A 28 50.03 42.89 -44.41
CA LEU A 28 51.24 43.56 -43.88
C LEU A 28 50.89 44.42 -42.65
N SER A 29 51.70 44.22 -41.59
CA SER A 29 52.33 45.20 -40.69
C SER A 29 51.50 46.31 -40.01
N GLY A 30 51.53 46.30 -38.66
CA GLY A 30 51.14 47.45 -37.84
C GLY A 30 51.01 47.11 -36.36
N ILE A 31 52.06 47.38 -35.59
CA ILE A 31 52.12 47.33 -34.12
C ILE A 31 51.18 48.39 -33.53
N ALA A 32 50.24 48.02 -32.66
CA ALA A 32 49.61 48.93 -31.69
C ALA A 32 48.90 48.20 -30.54
N LEU A 33 49.56 48.22 -29.37
CA LEU A 33 49.04 48.46 -28.02
C LEU A 33 47.72 47.81 -27.55
N LEU A 34 47.90 46.86 -26.62
CA LEU A 34 47.12 46.58 -25.40
C LEU A 34 45.93 47.53 -25.10
N PHE A 35 44.72 46.97 -25.07
CA PHE A 35 43.74 47.14 -23.97
C PHE A 35 42.76 45.96 -24.00
N ALA A 36 43.08 44.91 -23.25
CA ALA A 36 42.12 43.83 -22.97
C ALA A 36 41.16 44.33 -21.87
N THR A 37 40.05 44.95 -22.27
CA THR A 37 38.90 45.09 -21.38
C THR A 37 38.28 43.70 -21.21
N LEU A 38 38.63 43.03 -20.12
CA LEU A 38 37.82 41.93 -19.58
C LEU A 38 36.44 42.51 -19.25
N PHE A 39 35.51 42.45 -20.20
CA PHE A 39 34.12 42.28 -19.83
C PHE A 39 34.04 40.88 -19.23
N GLY A 40 33.95 40.82 -17.90
CA GLY A 40 33.56 39.61 -17.20
C GLY A 40 32.18 39.19 -17.70
N MET A 41 32.17 38.33 -18.72
CA MET A 41 31.03 37.50 -19.04
C MET A 41 30.82 36.65 -17.79
N HIS A 42 29.92 37.08 -16.91
CA HIS A 42 29.38 36.20 -15.91
C HIS A 42 28.63 35.13 -16.69
N ASP A 43 29.27 33.97 -16.87
CA ASP A 43 28.57 32.76 -17.27
C ASP A 43 27.52 32.51 -16.18
N ALA A 44 26.30 32.98 -16.43
CA ALA A 44 25.16 32.74 -15.57
C ALA A 44 24.78 31.26 -15.74
N SER A 45 25.50 30.39 -15.03
CA SER A 45 25.13 28.99 -14.90
C SER A 45 23.75 28.91 -14.24
N ALA A 46 22.80 28.25 -14.89
CA ALA A 46 21.49 27.97 -14.33
C ALA A 46 21.64 26.88 -13.27
N SER A 47 21.88 27.29 -12.01
CA SER A 47 21.99 26.39 -10.87
C SER A 47 21.29 26.96 -9.63
N CYS A 48 20.65 26.08 -8.88
CA CYS A 48 20.05 26.33 -7.58
C CYS A 48 20.97 25.85 -6.46
N SER A 49 21.35 26.76 -5.56
CA SER A 49 22.20 26.44 -4.41
C SER A 49 21.43 26.60 -3.10
N LEU A 50 21.57 25.63 -2.20
CA LEU A 50 21.03 25.71 -0.85
C LEU A 50 21.47 26.96 -0.12
N LEU A 51 20.56 27.53 0.67
CA LEU A 51 20.89 28.63 1.56
C LEU A 51 21.90 28.16 2.62
N SER A 52 22.81 29.04 3.02
CA SER A 52 23.90 28.69 3.94
C SER A 52 23.43 28.23 5.32
N ASN A 53 22.25 28.71 5.74
CA ASN A 53 21.60 28.35 7.00
C ASN A 53 20.62 27.17 6.88
N TRP A 54 20.52 26.54 5.70
CA TRP A 54 19.59 25.45 5.48
C TRP A 54 20.04 24.18 6.20
N ASN A 55 19.13 23.61 6.99
CA ASN A 55 19.31 22.29 7.59
C ASN A 55 18.46 21.26 6.85
N ASN A 56 19.03 20.09 6.59
CA ASN A 56 18.32 18.99 5.96
C ASN A 56 17.08 18.59 6.77
N ILE A 57 15.92 18.48 6.12
CA ILE A 57 14.71 17.94 6.74
C ILE A 57 14.75 16.41 6.66
N ALA A 58 14.79 15.76 7.82
CA ALA A 58 14.68 14.30 7.93
C ALA A 58 13.21 13.89 8.10
N VAL A 59 12.61 13.36 7.04
CA VAL A 59 11.25 12.82 7.06
C VAL A 59 11.27 11.39 7.56
N GLN A 60 10.57 11.13 8.65
CA GLN A 60 10.30 9.76 9.11
C GLN A 60 9.08 9.22 8.38
N MET A 61 9.27 8.17 7.60
CA MET A 61 8.20 7.55 6.84
C MET A 61 7.26 6.81 7.78
N GLN A 62 5.96 6.88 7.46
CA GLN A 62 4.92 6.11 8.14
C GLN A 62 4.54 4.89 7.31
N GLY A 63 3.92 3.91 7.97
CA GLY A 63 3.58 2.65 7.35
C GLY A 63 2.64 1.81 8.20
N GLY A 64 2.33 0.63 7.69
CA GLY A 64 1.57 -0.39 8.39
C GLY A 64 1.64 -1.72 7.64
N THR A 65 0.78 -2.65 8.03
CA THR A 65 0.68 -3.97 7.40
C THR A 65 -0.02 -3.87 6.05
N VAL A 66 0.65 -4.38 5.00
CA VAL A 66 0.13 -4.47 3.63
C VAL A 66 -0.14 -5.93 3.31
N VAL A 67 -1.39 -6.24 3.01
CA VAL A 67 -1.85 -7.60 2.69
C VAL A 67 -1.95 -7.73 1.17
N VAL A 68 -1.19 -8.65 0.57
CA VAL A 68 -1.24 -8.91 -0.88
C VAL A 68 -2.23 -10.02 -1.16
N LYS A 69 -3.30 -9.72 -1.91
CA LYS A 69 -4.33 -10.70 -2.26
C LYS A 69 -3.87 -11.56 -3.44
N PRO A 70 -4.27 -12.85 -3.50
CA PRO A 70 -4.10 -13.70 -4.68
C PRO A 70 -4.58 -13.06 -5.99
N THR A 71 -5.67 -12.30 -5.92
CA THR A 71 -6.31 -11.66 -7.07
C THR A 71 -5.60 -10.41 -7.56
N ASP A 72 -4.68 -9.84 -6.76
CA ASP A 72 -3.97 -8.62 -7.13
C ASP A 72 -3.07 -8.91 -8.33
N GLN A 73 -3.20 -8.11 -9.39
CA GLN A 73 -2.39 -8.24 -10.60
C GLN A 73 -1.05 -7.53 -10.44
N VAL A 74 -0.05 -7.94 -11.24
CA VAL A 74 1.21 -7.18 -11.34
C VAL A 74 0.91 -5.76 -11.80
N GLY A 75 1.49 -4.77 -11.13
CA GLY A 75 1.21 -3.34 -11.33
C GLY A 75 0.21 -2.74 -10.35
N THR A 76 -0.47 -3.55 -9.53
CA THR A 76 -1.44 -3.05 -8.54
C THR A 76 -0.73 -2.27 -7.43
N MET A 77 -1.25 -1.07 -7.11
CA MET A 77 -0.87 -0.33 -5.90
C MET A 77 -1.56 -0.96 -4.69
N LEU A 78 -0.79 -1.53 -3.79
CA LEU A 78 -1.25 -2.28 -2.62
C LEU A 78 -1.51 -1.35 -1.41
N ALA A 79 -0.71 -0.30 -1.28
CA ALA A 79 -0.84 0.69 -0.22
C ALA A 79 -0.25 2.03 -0.63
N ASN A 80 -0.73 3.10 -0.01
CA ASN A 80 -0.18 4.45 -0.12
C ASN A 80 -0.11 5.07 1.28
N PHE A 81 1.08 5.28 1.80
CA PHE A 81 1.30 5.95 3.08
C PHE A 81 1.82 7.37 2.83
N SER A 82 1.40 8.32 3.66
CA SER A 82 1.77 9.73 3.50
C SER A 82 2.20 10.34 4.84
N THR A 83 3.32 11.06 4.83
CA THR A 83 3.79 11.87 5.96
C THR A 83 3.85 13.33 5.55
N ILE A 84 3.32 14.25 6.36
CA ILE A 84 3.49 15.69 6.15
C ILE A 84 4.96 16.05 6.40
N ILE A 85 5.58 16.77 5.47
CA ILE A 85 6.94 17.28 5.65
C ILE A 85 6.88 18.45 6.65
N PRO A 86 7.59 18.38 7.79
CA PRO A 86 7.58 19.44 8.76
C PRO A 86 8.29 20.67 8.19
N VAL A 87 7.63 21.82 8.30
CA VAL A 87 8.16 23.12 7.85
C VAL A 87 8.22 24.02 9.07
N ALA A 88 9.40 24.58 9.36
CA ALA A 88 9.62 25.41 10.54
C ALA A 88 9.68 26.89 10.13
N SER A 89 8.58 27.42 9.59
CA SER A 89 8.51 28.80 9.12
C SER A 89 7.23 29.51 9.54
N SER A 90 7.34 30.83 9.77
CA SER A 90 6.22 31.76 9.92
C SER A 90 5.84 32.46 8.61
N ASN A 91 6.58 32.24 7.52
CA ASN A 91 6.25 32.85 6.23
C ASN A 91 5.00 32.21 5.63
N VAL A 92 4.06 33.04 5.16
CA VAL A 92 2.80 32.58 4.58
C VAL A 92 2.76 32.93 3.09
N ALA A 93 2.51 31.94 2.25
CA ALA A 93 2.32 32.13 0.83
C ALA A 93 0.93 32.73 0.55
N PRO A 94 0.70 33.38 -0.61
CA PRO A 94 -0.63 33.88 -0.98
C PRO A 94 -1.75 32.82 -0.93
N THR A 95 -1.39 31.54 -1.06
CA THR A 95 -2.28 30.39 -0.91
C THR A 95 -2.73 30.09 0.53
N GLY A 96 -2.21 30.82 1.54
CA GLY A 96 -2.47 30.60 2.97
C GLY A 96 -1.59 29.54 3.64
N ASN A 97 -0.83 28.76 2.87
CA ASN A 97 0.11 27.77 3.41
C ASN A 97 1.41 28.41 3.90
N TYR A 98 1.96 27.88 5.00
CA TYR A 98 3.30 28.23 5.43
C TYR A 98 4.34 27.65 4.46
N TYR A 99 5.47 28.32 4.28
CA TYR A 99 6.54 27.84 3.41
C TYR A 99 7.91 28.20 3.94
N GLU A 100 8.91 27.40 3.60
CA GLU A 100 10.30 27.66 3.94
C GLU A 100 11.15 27.74 2.67
N ALA A 101 11.92 28.82 2.56
CA ALA A 101 12.86 29.01 1.47
C ALA A 101 14.12 28.17 1.75
N THR A 102 14.45 27.30 0.81
CA THR A 102 15.48 26.26 0.98
C THR A 102 16.72 26.55 0.13
N ALA A 103 16.53 27.09 -1.08
CA ALA A 103 17.59 27.38 -2.04
C ALA A 103 17.37 28.70 -2.75
N ARG A 104 18.47 29.29 -3.24
CA ARG A 104 18.47 30.46 -4.13
C ARG A 104 18.81 30.02 -5.54
N CYS A 105 18.04 30.50 -6.53
CA CYS A 105 18.18 30.14 -7.94
C CYS A 105 18.31 31.39 -8.83
N PRO A 106 19.45 32.11 -8.83
CA PRO A 106 19.60 33.36 -9.59
C PRO A 106 19.45 33.16 -11.10
N GLY A 107 20.08 32.12 -11.65
CA GLY A 107 20.03 31.74 -13.07
C GLY A 107 18.96 30.70 -13.41
N GLY A 108 18.12 30.32 -12.44
CA GLY A 108 17.28 29.12 -12.51
C GLY A 108 18.05 27.88 -12.06
N GLY A 109 17.52 26.69 -12.33
CA GLY A 109 18.15 25.42 -11.98
C GLY A 109 17.10 24.32 -11.81
N GLN A 110 17.45 23.25 -11.11
CA GLN A 110 16.56 22.11 -10.90
C GLN A 110 16.60 21.56 -9.47
N ALA A 111 15.44 21.12 -9.00
CA ALA A 111 15.31 20.27 -7.82
C ALA A 111 15.00 18.83 -8.23
N TYR A 112 15.80 17.87 -7.80
CA TYR A 112 15.60 16.45 -8.11
C TYR A 112 15.61 15.60 -6.85
N ALA A 113 15.00 14.43 -6.95
CA ALA A 113 14.82 13.52 -5.84
C ALA A 113 15.19 12.12 -6.28
N VAL A 114 16.02 11.45 -5.49
CA VAL A 114 16.67 10.18 -5.84
C VAL A 114 16.24 9.10 -4.86
N ALA A 115 15.83 7.95 -5.40
CA ALA A 115 15.65 6.73 -4.64
C ALA A 115 17.00 6.07 -4.36
N LEU A 116 17.24 5.69 -3.11
CA LEU A 116 18.50 5.06 -2.68
C LEU A 116 18.39 3.53 -2.51
N GLN A 117 17.16 3.01 -2.44
CA GLN A 117 16.90 1.59 -2.22
C GLN A 117 16.43 0.93 -3.50
N GLY A 118 17.02 -0.24 -3.78
CA GLY A 118 16.63 -1.08 -4.90
C GLY A 118 17.02 -0.57 -6.27
N ASN A 119 16.60 -1.32 -7.28
CA ASN A 119 16.80 -0.99 -8.69
C ASN A 119 15.46 -0.56 -9.30
N LEU A 120 15.50 0.33 -10.29
CA LEU A 120 14.32 0.70 -11.06
C LEU A 120 13.74 -0.54 -11.74
N VAL A 121 12.42 -0.74 -11.58
CA VAL A 121 11.67 -1.86 -12.15
C VAL A 121 10.81 -1.34 -13.29
N THR A 122 10.95 -1.97 -14.45
CA THR A 122 10.16 -1.67 -15.64
C THR A 122 9.42 -2.92 -16.08
N GLY A 123 8.17 -2.79 -16.50
CA GLY A 123 7.39 -3.93 -16.99
C GLY A 123 5.97 -3.54 -17.37
N ALA A 124 5.27 -4.42 -18.08
CA ALA A 124 3.88 -4.19 -18.44
C ALA A 124 3.01 -4.00 -17.18
N GLY A 125 2.27 -2.89 -17.14
CA GLY A 125 1.37 -2.55 -16.03
C GLY A 125 2.07 -1.96 -14.79
N ILE A 126 3.40 -1.98 -14.71
CA ILE A 126 4.14 -1.36 -13.60
C ILE A 126 4.33 0.12 -13.92
N PRO A 127 3.90 1.05 -13.03
CA PRO A 127 4.12 2.47 -13.26
C PRO A 127 5.61 2.85 -13.27
N ASP A 128 5.93 3.99 -13.87
CA ASP A 128 7.29 4.54 -13.82
C ASP A 128 7.74 4.80 -12.38
N ASN A 129 9.05 4.83 -12.15
CA ASN A 129 9.67 5.17 -10.86
C ASN A 129 9.30 4.22 -9.71
N VAL A 130 9.01 2.96 -10.03
CA VAL A 130 8.89 1.88 -9.05
C VAL A 130 10.25 1.22 -8.89
N PHE A 131 10.72 1.09 -7.65
CA PHE A 131 12.01 0.50 -7.29
C PHE A 131 11.79 -0.83 -6.56
N SER A 132 12.65 -1.82 -6.80
CA SER A 132 12.59 -3.12 -6.11
C SER A 132 12.83 -2.96 -4.61
N THR A 133 12.25 -3.82 -3.79
CA THR A 133 12.55 -3.87 -2.35
C THR A 133 13.35 -5.13 -1.97
N ASN A 134 13.68 -5.27 -0.69
CA ASN A 134 14.23 -6.52 -0.15
C ASN A 134 13.22 -7.68 -0.13
N ILE A 135 11.94 -7.39 -0.38
CA ILE A 135 10.87 -8.39 -0.40
C ILE A 135 10.60 -8.77 -1.87
N PRO A 136 10.82 -10.05 -2.27
CA PRO A 136 10.62 -10.47 -3.64
C PRO A 136 9.22 -10.14 -4.16
N GLY A 137 9.14 -9.63 -5.39
CA GLY A 137 7.87 -9.27 -6.03
C GLY A 137 7.17 -8.03 -5.47
N ILE A 138 7.79 -7.31 -4.53
CA ILE A 138 7.28 -6.04 -3.98
C ILE A 138 8.18 -4.89 -4.39
N GLY A 139 7.55 -3.83 -4.93
CA GLY A 139 8.19 -2.59 -5.30
C GLY A 139 7.70 -1.41 -4.47
N VAL A 140 8.50 -0.36 -4.44
CA VAL A 140 8.21 0.91 -3.76
C VAL A 140 8.33 2.07 -4.75
N ARG A 141 7.37 3.00 -4.71
CA ARG A 141 7.43 4.26 -5.45
C ARG A 141 7.26 5.40 -4.47
N MET A 142 8.19 6.35 -4.51
CA MET A 142 8.16 7.51 -3.62
C MET A 142 7.77 8.74 -4.41
N ALA A 143 7.03 9.64 -3.75
CA ALA A 143 6.67 10.91 -4.34
C ALA A 143 6.64 12.04 -3.29
N ARG A 144 6.85 13.27 -3.74
CA ARG A 144 6.42 14.46 -3.00
C ARG A 144 5.18 15.01 -3.65
N VAL A 145 4.13 15.20 -2.87
CA VAL A 145 2.86 15.73 -3.33
C VAL A 145 2.60 17.04 -2.62
N VAL A 146 2.42 18.11 -3.37
CA VAL A 146 1.98 19.41 -2.86
C VAL A 146 0.53 19.58 -3.27
N GLY A 147 -0.40 19.60 -2.31
CA GLY A 147 -1.79 19.95 -2.59
C GLY A 147 -1.89 21.46 -2.88
N THR A 148 -2.60 21.87 -3.94
CA THR A 148 -2.96 23.28 -4.10
C THR A 148 -4.42 23.40 -4.50
N ALA A 149 -5.03 24.57 -4.30
CA ALA A 149 -6.41 24.84 -4.70
C ALA A 149 -6.64 24.75 -6.22
N ASN A 150 -5.58 24.81 -7.04
CA ASN A 150 -5.62 24.86 -8.51
C ASN A 150 -4.95 23.65 -9.18
N GLY A 151 -4.84 22.52 -8.47
CA GLY A 151 -4.16 21.31 -8.95
C GLY A 151 -2.84 21.09 -8.22
N GLY A 152 -2.70 19.92 -7.61
CA GLY A 152 -1.47 19.56 -6.88
C GLY A 152 -0.32 19.21 -7.83
N SER A 153 0.92 19.40 -7.36
CA SER A 153 2.12 18.91 -8.05
C SER A 153 2.59 17.61 -7.41
N THR A 154 2.88 16.59 -8.22
CA THR A 154 3.47 15.33 -7.77
C THR A 154 4.84 15.16 -8.39
N GLN A 155 5.88 15.14 -7.56
CA GLN A 155 7.23 14.82 -7.97
C GLN A 155 7.55 13.38 -7.56
N TYR A 156 7.76 12.50 -8.55
CA TYR A 156 8.26 11.15 -8.26
C TYR A 156 9.77 11.15 -8.07
N TYR A 157 10.24 10.27 -7.19
CA TYR A 157 11.66 10.04 -6.97
C TYR A 157 12.20 9.15 -8.09
N THR A 158 13.42 9.42 -8.52
CA THR A 158 14.02 8.86 -9.73
C THR A 158 15.37 8.20 -9.42
N THR A 159 16.03 7.63 -10.42
CA THR A 159 17.43 7.22 -10.31
C THR A 159 18.35 8.45 -10.36
N ALA A 160 19.56 8.33 -9.80
CA ALA A 160 20.57 9.37 -9.89
C ALA A 160 20.85 9.76 -11.35
N GLY A 161 20.98 11.06 -11.62
CA GLY A 161 21.24 11.58 -12.98
C GLY A 161 19.98 11.84 -13.82
N SER A 162 18.79 11.61 -13.29
CA SER A 162 17.53 11.97 -13.95
C SER A 162 17.24 13.48 -13.87
N ASN A 163 16.53 14.02 -14.86
CA ASN A 163 16.12 15.42 -14.88
C ASN A 163 15.16 15.73 -13.71
N GLY A 164 15.40 16.84 -13.02
CA GLY A 164 14.59 17.33 -11.92
C GLY A 164 13.43 18.23 -12.36
N ILE A 165 12.76 18.82 -11.38
CA ILE A 165 11.80 19.90 -11.60
C ILE A 165 12.57 21.19 -11.83
N ALA A 166 12.33 21.83 -12.97
CA ALA A 166 12.90 23.13 -13.29
C ALA A 166 12.38 24.22 -12.36
N ILE A 167 13.29 25.07 -11.90
CA ILE A 167 13.01 26.25 -11.09
C ILE A 167 13.40 27.47 -11.93
N ALA A 168 12.48 28.43 -12.00
CA ALA A 168 12.65 29.64 -12.81
C ALA A 168 13.83 30.49 -12.32
N ASN A 169 14.30 31.37 -13.19
CA ASN A 169 15.32 32.35 -12.85
C ASN A 169 14.82 33.32 -11.78
N GLN A 170 15.77 33.92 -11.06
CA GLN A 170 15.51 34.88 -9.97
C GLN A 170 14.49 34.37 -8.93
N SER A 171 14.46 33.06 -8.68
CA SER A 171 13.48 32.41 -7.79
C SER A 171 14.15 31.73 -6.58
N PHE A 172 13.31 31.25 -5.67
CA PHE A 172 13.71 30.42 -4.53
C PHE A 172 13.14 29.00 -4.67
N GLY A 173 13.92 28.00 -4.24
CA GLY A 173 13.41 26.66 -3.99
C GLY A 173 12.63 26.69 -2.67
N VAL A 174 11.36 26.25 -2.68
CA VAL A 174 10.47 26.32 -1.51
C VAL A 174 9.89 24.97 -1.14
N VAL A 175 9.65 24.76 0.15
CA VAL A 175 8.87 23.63 0.68
C VAL A 175 7.66 24.18 1.43
N TYR A 176 6.46 23.74 1.05
CA TYR A 176 5.21 24.17 1.68
C TYR A 176 4.81 23.25 2.83
N SER A 177 4.12 23.78 3.83
CA SER A 177 3.66 23.04 5.01
C SER A 177 2.62 21.96 4.70
N ASN A 178 2.00 22.01 3.53
CA ASN A 178 1.07 21.00 3.04
C ASN A 178 1.73 19.99 2.08
N THR A 179 3.07 20.00 1.98
CA THR A 179 3.81 19.01 1.20
C THR A 179 3.78 17.68 1.94
N GLN A 180 3.37 16.63 1.24
CA GLN A 180 3.39 15.26 1.74
C GLN A 180 4.49 14.46 1.05
N PHE A 181 5.24 13.71 1.83
CA PHE A 181 6.03 12.59 1.32
C PHE A 181 5.12 11.37 1.24
N GLN A 182 5.01 10.76 0.06
CA GLN A 182 4.23 9.56 -0.17
C GLN A 182 5.15 8.37 -0.47
N ILE A 183 4.82 7.23 0.12
CA ILE A 183 5.40 5.93 -0.20
C ILE A 183 4.28 4.99 -0.63
N GLN A 184 4.35 4.59 -1.89
CA GLN A 184 3.39 3.69 -2.53
C GLN A 184 4.02 2.31 -2.66
N ILE A 185 3.29 1.28 -2.25
CA ILE A 185 3.74 -0.12 -2.33
C ILE A 185 3.03 -0.77 -3.52
N TYR A 186 3.79 -1.45 -4.39
CA TYR A 186 3.29 -2.08 -5.60
C TYR A 186 3.61 -3.56 -5.66
N LYS A 187 2.70 -4.36 -6.22
CA LYS A 187 3.00 -5.72 -6.66
C LYS A 187 3.74 -5.66 -8.00
N ILE A 188 4.97 -6.17 -8.06
CA ILE A 188 5.83 -6.10 -9.26
C ILE A 188 6.16 -7.47 -9.87
N ALA A 189 5.76 -8.57 -9.23
CA ALA A 189 5.87 -9.91 -9.79
C ALA A 189 4.65 -10.77 -9.39
N ALA A 190 4.42 -11.86 -10.13
CA ALA A 190 3.30 -12.77 -9.90
C ALA A 190 3.35 -13.40 -8.50
N ALA A 191 4.53 -13.94 -8.13
CA ALA A 191 4.83 -14.42 -6.79
C ALA A 191 5.47 -13.30 -5.96
N THR A 192 5.10 -13.23 -4.68
CA THR A 192 5.60 -12.23 -3.74
C THR A 192 6.08 -12.91 -2.45
N GLY A 193 7.03 -12.29 -1.75
CA GLY A 193 7.50 -12.75 -0.45
C GLY A 193 6.93 -11.95 0.72
N SER A 194 7.00 -12.50 1.93
CA SER A 194 6.62 -11.84 3.19
C SER A 194 7.82 -11.20 3.89
N GLY A 195 7.54 -10.28 4.82
CA GLY A 195 8.53 -9.74 5.73
C GLY A 195 8.35 -8.25 5.97
N THR A 196 9.36 -7.62 6.58
CA THR A 196 9.41 -6.17 6.77
C THR A 196 10.38 -5.54 5.78
N LEU A 197 10.05 -4.32 5.35
CA LEU A 197 10.98 -3.55 4.54
C LEU A 197 12.24 -3.22 5.35
N THR A 198 13.41 -3.29 4.71
CA THR A 198 14.69 -3.03 5.37
C THR A 198 14.72 -1.60 5.93
N PRO A 199 15.07 -1.39 7.21
CA PRO A 199 15.16 -0.05 7.79
C PRO A 199 16.35 0.73 7.20
N GLY A 200 16.26 2.06 7.15
CA GLY A 200 17.35 2.91 6.67
C GLY A 200 16.87 4.09 5.84
N GLN A 201 17.80 4.72 5.13
CA GLN A 201 17.50 5.85 4.25
C GLN A 201 16.98 5.36 2.91
N TYR A 202 15.84 5.90 2.49
CA TYR A 202 15.18 5.52 1.22
C TYR A 202 15.36 6.54 0.13
N SER A 203 15.52 7.80 0.48
CA SER A 203 15.67 8.85 -0.51
C SER A 203 16.48 10.05 -0.04
N THR A 204 16.95 10.80 -1.02
CA THR A 204 17.56 12.12 -0.90
C THR A 204 16.98 13.05 -1.94
N ALA A 205 16.89 14.34 -1.62
CA ALA A 205 16.56 15.36 -2.59
C ALA A 205 17.60 16.47 -2.58
N TYR A 206 17.90 17.00 -3.77
CA TYR A 206 18.97 17.95 -4.00
C TYR A 206 18.52 19.09 -4.92
N PHE A 207 19.27 20.18 -4.85
CA PHE A 207 19.33 21.15 -5.92
C PHE A 207 20.64 20.96 -6.70
N ASP A 208 20.58 21.13 -8.02
CA ASP A 208 21.70 20.95 -8.96
C ASP A 208 22.98 21.74 -8.63
N GLY A 209 22.87 22.94 -8.03
CA GLY A 209 24.00 23.76 -7.60
C GLY A 209 24.55 23.47 -6.20
N SER A 210 23.99 22.51 -5.45
CA SER A 210 24.35 22.29 -4.03
C SER A 210 25.37 21.18 -3.80
N GLY A 211 25.56 20.30 -4.80
CA GLY A 211 26.40 19.11 -4.69
C GLY A 211 25.74 17.95 -3.94
N SER A 212 26.29 16.74 -4.12
CA SER A 212 25.72 15.49 -3.59
C SER A 212 25.81 15.32 -2.06
N GLY A 213 26.66 16.11 -1.40
CA GLY A 213 26.83 16.10 0.06
C GLY A 213 25.85 17.01 0.83
N LYS A 214 24.99 17.75 0.13
CA LYS A 214 24.07 18.72 0.75
C LYS A 214 22.62 18.45 0.33
N PRO A 215 22.00 17.37 0.83
CA PRO A 215 20.58 17.13 0.61
C PRO A 215 19.75 18.15 1.37
N TYR A 216 18.59 18.49 0.84
CA TYR A 216 17.65 19.40 1.50
C TYR A 216 16.50 18.67 2.19
N ILE A 217 16.15 17.49 1.68
CA ILE A 217 15.23 16.54 2.31
C ILE A 217 15.82 15.14 2.20
N THR A 218 15.69 14.36 3.28
CA THR A 218 15.97 12.93 3.31
C THR A 218 14.78 12.16 3.88
N SER A 219 14.53 10.95 3.41
CA SER A 219 13.48 10.09 3.98
C SER A 219 14.05 8.81 4.58
N TRP A 220 13.52 8.44 5.74
CA TRP A 220 14.01 7.34 6.58
C TRP A 220 12.88 6.40 6.97
N LEU A 221 13.14 5.10 6.91
CA LEU A 221 12.28 4.06 7.45
C LEU A 221 12.89 3.53 8.74
N THR A 222 12.16 3.63 9.85
CA THR A 222 12.52 2.96 11.09
C THR A 222 12.08 1.49 11.03
N ALA A 223 12.59 0.68 11.97
CA ALA A 223 12.38 -0.77 11.92
C ALA A 223 10.92 -1.17 12.08
N ASN A 224 10.50 -2.16 11.28
CA ASN A 224 9.18 -2.82 11.33
C ASN A 224 7.97 -1.91 11.05
N ILE A 225 8.17 -0.75 10.42
CA ILE A 225 7.08 0.19 10.10
C ILE A 225 6.19 -0.30 8.94
N ILE A 226 6.79 -0.90 7.90
CA ILE A 226 6.05 -1.47 6.77
C ILE A 226 6.31 -2.96 6.72
N SER A 227 5.23 -3.74 6.86
CA SER A 227 5.26 -5.20 6.76
C SER A 227 4.38 -5.66 5.60
N ILE A 228 4.85 -6.67 4.88
CA ILE A 228 4.13 -7.30 3.77
C ILE A 228 3.71 -8.69 4.21
N VAL A 229 2.40 -8.95 4.12
CA VAL A 229 1.82 -10.26 4.38
C VAL A 229 1.40 -10.85 3.05
N THR A 230 2.12 -11.90 2.66
CA THR A 230 1.88 -12.69 1.45
C THR A 230 2.66 -14.00 1.58
N PRO A 231 2.22 -15.09 0.97
CA PRO A 231 0.93 -15.25 0.30
C PRO A 231 -0.26 -15.13 1.27
N THR A 232 -1.43 -14.81 0.72
CA THR A 232 -2.69 -14.81 1.47
C THR A 232 -3.70 -15.75 0.81
N CYS A 233 -4.76 -16.08 1.52
CA CYS A 233 -5.89 -16.84 1.03
C CYS A 233 -7.10 -15.93 0.84
N THR A 234 -7.88 -16.21 -0.21
CA THR A 234 -9.22 -15.67 -0.41
C THR A 234 -10.27 -16.70 -0.03
N VAL A 235 -11.38 -16.26 0.54
CA VAL A 235 -12.55 -17.13 0.72
C VAL A 235 -13.09 -17.52 -0.65
N ASP A 236 -13.36 -18.80 -0.86
CA ASP A 236 -14.01 -19.29 -2.07
C ASP A 236 -15.40 -18.66 -2.24
N ALA A 237 -15.82 -18.40 -3.47
CA ALA A 237 -17.12 -17.75 -3.75
C ALA A 237 -18.30 -18.54 -3.16
N GLY A 238 -18.25 -19.88 -3.16
CA GLY A 238 -19.25 -20.74 -2.54
C GLY A 238 -19.20 -20.75 -1.01
N SER A 239 -18.16 -20.16 -0.42
CA SER A 239 -17.97 -20.00 1.03
C SER A 239 -18.21 -18.58 1.55
N VAL A 240 -18.44 -17.62 0.65
CA VAL A 240 -18.91 -16.29 1.03
C VAL A 240 -20.42 -16.35 1.30
N ASN A 241 -20.86 -15.90 2.47
CA ASN A 241 -22.28 -15.79 2.86
C ASN A 241 -23.08 -17.10 2.76
N GLN A 242 -22.55 -18.19 3.31
CA GLN A 242 -23.25 -19.48 3.34
C GLN A 242 -24.46 -19.46 4.29
N THR A 243 -25.56 -20.08 3.86
CA THR A 243 -26.71 -20.40 4.72
C THR A 243 -26.74 -21.90 4.99
N VAL A 244 -26.61 -22.29 6.26
CA VAL A 244 -26.69 -23.69 6.70
C VAL A 244 -28.08 -23.96 7.29
N THR A 245 -28.97 -24.56 6.49
CA THR A 245 -30.32 -24.91 6.93
C THR A 245 -30.33 -26.23 7.69
N LEU A 246 -30.63 -26.17 8.99
CA LEU A 246 -30.87 -27.35 9.83
C LEU A 246 -32.28 -27.89 9.61
N LYS A 247 -32.46 -29.21 9.73
CA LYS A 247 -33.79 -29.83 9.68
C LYS A 247 -34.59 -29.45 10.92
N LYS A 248 -35.92 -29.39 10.79
CA LYS A 248 -36.81 -29.21 11.94
C LYS A 248 -36.69 -30.40 12.89
N ILE A 249 -36.68 -30.13 14.20
CA ILE A 249 -36.64 -31.12 15.27
C ILE A 249 -37.84 -30.97 16.21
N GLN A 250 -38.13 -32.00 16.99
CA GLN A 250 -39.00 -31.92 18.15
C GLN A 250 -38.19 -31.51 19.39
N SER A 251 -38.73 -30.64 20.23
CA SER A 251 -38.02 -30.18 21.44
C SER A 251 -37.72 -31.30 22.44
N THR A 252 -38.45 -32.42 22.35
CA THR A 252 -38.23 -33.64 23.16
C THR A 252 -36.96 -34.41 22.78
N GLU A 253 -36.40 -34.17 21.60
CA GLU A 253 -35.11 -34.75 21.19
C GLU A 253 -33.94 -34.18 22.01
N LEU A 254 -34.13 -32.99 22.58
CA LEU A 254 -33.19 -32.33 23.48
C LEU A 254 -33.55 -32.67 24.93
N LYS A 255 -32.70 -33.47 25.58
CA LYS A 255 -32.99 -34.19 26.85
C LYS A 255 -32.37 -33.54 28.09
N GLY A 256 -31.77 -32.37 27.95
CA GLY A 256 -31.06 -31.67 29.01
C GLY A 256 -29.92 -30.83 28.46
N LYS A 257 -29.41 -29.91 29.30
CA LYS A 257 -28.27 -29.05 28.96
C LYS A 257 -27.12 -29.87 28.38
N GLY A 258 -26.59 -29.45 27.23
CA GLY A 258 -25.50 -30.16 26.53
C GLY A 258 -25.96 -31.21 25.51
N THR A 259 -27.26 -31.55 25.48
CA THR A 259 -27.78 -32.44 24.44
C THR A 259 -27.73 -31.74 23.09
N THR A 260 -27.37 -32.48 22.04
CA THR A 260 -27.29 -31.99 20.67
C THR A 260 -28.06 -32.89 19.71
N VAL A 261 -28.51 -32.34 18.59
CA VAL A 261 -29.24 -33.07 17.55
C VAL A 261 -29.14 -32.37 16.20
N ALA A 262 -29.40 -33.12 15.13
CA ALA A 262 -29.48 -32.65 13.76
C ALA A 262 -28.16 -32.08 13.21
N ASP A 263 -27.10 -32.87 13.33
CA ASP A 263 -25.81 -32.58 12.72
C ASP A 263 -25.95 -32.35 11.22
N LYS A 264 -25.48 -31.18 10.76
CA LYS A 264 -25.46 -30.78 9.36
C LYS A 264 -24.03 -30.39 8.99
N PRO A 265 -23.35 -31.17 8.13
CA PRO A 265 -22.03 -30.82 7.65
C PRO A 265 -22.10 -29.65 6.65
N PHE A 266 -21.08 -28.81 6.68
CA PHE A 266 -20.81 -27.75 5.69
C PHE A 266 -19.29 -27.50 5.62
N ASN A 267 -18.82 -26.85 4.56
CA ASN A 267 -17.39 -26.60 4.35
C ASN A 267 -17.13 -25.11 4.12
N ILE A 268 -16.02 -24.61 4.68
CA ILE A 268 -15.44 -23.31 4.31
C ILE A 268 -14.20 -23.60 3.47
N ALA A 269 -14.21 -23.15 2.22
CA ALA A 269 -13.09 -23.27 1.30
C ALA A 269 -12.28 -21.96 1.22
N LEU A 270 -10.97 -22.07 1.33
CA LEU A 270 -10.01 -20.97 1.21
C LEU A 270 -9.06 -21.26 0.06
N ASN A 271 -9.02 -20.38 -0.94
CA ASN A 271 -8.12 -20.46 -2.07
C ASN A 271 -6.84 -19.69 -1.75
N CYS A 272 -5.73 -20.40 -1.65
CA CYS A 272 -4.44 -19.88 -1.23
C CYS A 272 -3.44 -19.94 -2.39
N VAL A 273 -2.52 -19.00 -2.41
CA VAL A 273 -1.34 -19.03 -3.27
C VAL A 273 -0.12 -19.29 -2.41
N ARG A 274 0.97 -19.80 -2.96
CA ARG A 274 2.25 -19.84 -2.26
C ARG A 274 3.07 -18.63 -2.70
N GLY A 275 3.69 -17.96 -1.73
CA GLY A 275 4.66 -16.90 -1.98
C GLY A 275 6.09 -17.41 -1.85
N THR A 276 7.04 -16.50 -1.97
CA THR A 276 8.47 -16.82 -1.81
C THR A 276 8.90 -16.64 -0.36
N GLY A 277 9.59 -17.62 0.23
CA GLY A 277 10.06 -17.56 1.62
C GLY A 277 9.31 -18.49 2.57
N ILE A 278 9.29 -18.14 3.86
CA ILE A 278 8.60 -18.92 4.90
C ILE A 278 7.09 -18.61 4.80
N PRO A 279 6.22 -19.60 4.53
CA PRO A 279 4.80 -19.36 4.38
C PRO A 279 4.18 -19.01 5.75
N PRO A 280 3.37 -17.93 5.85
CA PRO A 280 2.65 -17.62 7.07
C PRO A 280 1.61 -18.71 7.34
N THR A 281 1.29 -18.91 8.62
CA THR A 281 0.25 -19.88 9.02
C THR A 281 -1.12 -19.23 8.94
N VAL A 282 -2.02 -19.86 8.18
CA VAL A 282 -3.44 -19.49 8.06
C VAL A 282 -4.16 -19.94 9.31
N GLN A 283 -4.89 -19.03 9.93
CA GLN A 283 -5.72 -19.30 11.09
C GLN A 283 -7.11 -18.68 10.91
N LEU A 284 -8.14 -19.27 11.50
CA LEU A 284 -9.50 -18.72 11.50
C LEU A 284 -9.90 -18.29 12.91
N SER A 285 -10.39 -17.06 13.04
CA SER A 285 -11.13 -16.62 14.24
C SER A 285 -12.62 -16.59 13.92
N PHE A 286 -13.45 -16.77 14.94
CA PHE A 286 -14.90 -16.79 14.80
C PHE A 286 -15.53 -15.83 15.80
N ASP A 287 -16.44 -15.00 15.30
CA ASP A 287 -17.15 -14.00 16.07
C ASP A 287 -18.65 -14.16 15.83
N SER A 288 -19.45 -14.09 16.89
CA SER A 288 -20.90 -14.02 16.72
C SER A 288 -21.33 -12.60 16.36
N ASN A 289 -22.51 -12.47 15.76
CA ASN A 289 -23.05 -11.15 15.41
C ASN A 289 -23.23 -10.20 16.61
N SER A 290 -23.35 -10.72 17.83
CA SER A 290 -23.52 -9.91 19.04
C SER A 290 -22.25 -9.79 19.88
N GLY A 291 -21.11 -10.35 19.44
CA GLY A 291 -19.89 -10.45 20.25
C GLY A 291 -20.05 -11.30 21.52
N ASN A 292 -21.12 -12.09 21.62
CA ASN A 292 -21.45 -12.92 22.77
C ASN A 292 -21.68 -14.38 22.36
N TYR A 293 -21.82 -15.28 23.32
CA TYR A 293 -22.19 -16.69 23.11
C TYR A 293 -23.56 -16.97 23.74
N ALA A 294 -24.13 -18.15 23.48
CA ALA A 294 -25.46 -18.50 23.97
C ALA A 294 -25.52 -18.50 25.52
N PRO A 295 -26.65 -18.07 26.13
CA PRO A 295 -26.78 -18.06 27.58
C PRO A 295 -26.60 -19.44 28.19
N GLY A 296 -25.78 -19.55 29.24
CA GLY A 296 -25.51 -20.82 29.93
C GLY A 296 -24.42 -21.68 29.30
N THR A 297 -23.71 -21.20 28.27
CA THR A 297 -22.52 -21.84 27.69
C THR A 297 -21.27 -21.00 27.95
N PHE A 298 -20.11 -21.47 27.49
CA PHE A 298 -18.83 -20.77 27.47
C PHE A 298 -18.40 -20.48 26.02
N PRO A 299 -17.45 -19.56 25.77
CA PRO A 299 -16.96 -19.28 24.42
C PRO A 299 -16.42 -20.52 23.70
N ALA A 300 -15.72 -21.38 24.44
CA ALA A 300 -15.14 -22.64 23.94
C ALA A 300 -16.19 -23.73 23.65
N ASP A 301 -17.46 -23.53 24.02
CA ASP A 301 -18.53 -24.46 23.64
C ASP A 301 -18.99 -24.23 22.20
N GLY A 302 -18.60 -23.13 21.55
CA GLY A 302 -18.95 -22.84 20.15
C GLY A 302 -20.44 -22.69 19.88
N VAL A 303 -21.22 -22.30 20.89
CA VAL A 303 -22.68 -22.17 20.79
C VAL A 303 -23.05 -20.71 20.53
N LEU A 304 -23.59 -20.48 19.34
CA LEU A 304 -23.97 -19.16 18.86
C LEU A 304 -25.24 -18.66 19.54
N PRO A 305 -25.31 -17.35 19.86
CA PRO A 305 -26.53 -16.74 20.37
C PRO A 305 -27.60 -16.73 19.27
N GLN A 306 -28.86 -16.81 19.69
CA GLN A 306 -30.00 -16.76 18.80
C GLN A 306 -30.36 -15.31 18.47
N LEU A 307 -30.76 -15.06 17.22
CA LEU A 307 -31.17 -13.73 16.77
C LEU A 307 -32.62 -13.41 17.14
N ASN A 308 -33.51 -14.41 17.12
CA ASN A 308 -34.95 -14.22 17.37
C ASN A 308 -35.28 -14.45 18.85
N THR A 309 -34.95 -13.51 19.74
CA THR A 309 -35.17 -13.70 21.20
C THR A 309 -36.51 -13.19 21.71
N THR A 310 -37.17 -12.28 20.97
CA THR A 310 -38.32 -11.52 21.48
C THR A 310 -39.66 -11.84 20.83
N ASN A 311 -39.71 -12.52 19.67
CA ASN A 311 -40.98 -12.92 19.02
C ASN A 311 -40.85 -14.25 18.27
N GLY A 312 -41.59 -15.28 18.70
CA GLY A 312 -41.66 -16.57 18.00
C GLY A 312 -40.39 -17.42 18.04
N GLY A 313 -39.37 -17.00 18.79
CA GLY A 313 -38.12 -17.74 18.98
C GLY A 313 -38.22 -18.88 19.98
N ALA A 314 -37.51 -19.97 19.70
CA ALA A 314 -37.32 -21.02 20.70
C ALA A 314 -36.48 -20.49 21.87
N LYS A 315 -36.66 -21.07 23.06
CA LYS A 315 -35.86 -20.76 24.27
C LYS A 315 -35.04 -21.98 24.67
N ASN A 316 -33.96 -21.74 25.42
CA ASN A 316 -33.06 -22.77 25.97
C ASN A 316 -32.32 -23.59 24.90
N VAL A 317 -32.20 -23.07 23.68
CA VAL A 317 -31.55 -23.72 22.55
C VAL A 317 -30.69 -22.71 21.78
N GLY A 318 -29.57 -23.17 21.25
CA GLY A 318 -28.69 -22.42 20.35
C GLY A 318 -28.19 -23.31 19.23
N ILE A 319 -27.36 -22.74 18.34
CA ILE A 319 -26.68 -23.49 17.29
C ILE A 319 -25.22 -23.64 17.67
N GLN A 320 -24.76 -24.88 17.84
CA GLN A 320 -23.34 -25.19 18.04
C GLN A 320 -22.67 -25.42 16.69
N VAL A 321 -21.49 -24.85 16.52
CA VAL A 321 -20.62 -25.10 15.36
C VAL A 321 -19.36 -25.83 15.82
N LEU A 322 -19.04 -26.92 15.13
CA LEU A 322 -17.85 -27.73 15.36
C LEU A 322 -16.95 -27.67 14.13
N SER A 323 -15.65 -27.52 14.34
CA SER A 323 -14.64 -27.82 13.34
C SER A 323 -14.39 -29.32 13.30
N GLN A 324 -14.22 -29.88 12.10
CA GLN A 324 -13.71 -31.24 11.88
C GLN A 324 -12.30 -31.23 11.26
N TRP A 325 -11.57 -30.13 11.45
CA TRP A 325 -10.25 -29.94 10.85
C TRP A 325 -9.21 -30.92 11.41
N ASN A 326 -8.34 -31.44 10.54
CA ASN A 326 -7.29 -32.41 10.88
C ASN A 326 -7.78 -33.67 11.62
N GLY A 327 -9.02 -34.09 11.38
CA GLY A 327 -9.60 -35.29 12.00
C GLY A 327 -10.03 -35.12 13.46
N ALA A 328 -9.86 -33.93 14.04
CA ALA A 328 -10.38 -33.59 15.36
C ALA A 328 -11.75 -32.94 15.23
N THR A 329 -12.72 -33.36 16.05
CA THR A 329 -14.02 -32.68 16.16
C THR A 329 -14.04 -31.81 17.42
N THR A 330 -13.86 -30.51 17.25
CA THR A 330 -13.81 -29.54 18.35
C THR A 330 -14.79 -28.40 18.11
N PRO A 331 -15.43 -27.83 19.15
CA PRO A 331 -16.20 -26.61 18.96
C PRO A 331 -15.32 -25.47 18.43
N ILE A 332 -15.92 -24.58 17.64
CA ILE A 332 -15.26 -23.31 17.35
C ILE A 332 -15.18 -22.50 18.64
N ASP A 333 -14.14 -21.67 18.75
CA ASP A 333 -13.99 -20.78 19.89
C ASP A 333 -14.52 -19.39 19.55
N LEU A 334 -15.42 -18.89 20.40
CA LEU A 334 -16.01 -17.54 20.29
C LEU A 334 -15.36 -16.54 21.27
N GLY A 335 -14.25 -16.92 21.90
CA GLY A 335 -13.50 -16.15 22.90
C GLY A 335 -12.18 -15.60 22.39
N GLY A 336 -11.91 -15.74 21.09
CA GLY A 336 -10.73 -15.20 20.41
C GLY A 336 -9.63 -16.23 20.13
N ASN A 337 -9.75 -17.48 20.59
CA ASN A 337 -8.81 -18.51 20.16
C ASN A 337 -8.99 -18.81 18.67
N ARG A 338 -7.88 -19.08 18.00
CA ARG A 338 -7.86 -19.26 16.54
C ARG A 338 -7.72 -20.74 16.18
N LEU A 339 -8.51 -21.18 15.21
CA LEU A 339 -8.35 -22.48 14.59
C LEU A 339 -7.15 -22.42 13.63
N ASN A 340 -6.10 -23.18 13.93
CA ASN A 340 -4.94 -23.30 13.04
C ASN A 340 -5.29 -24.19 11.84
N VAL A 341 -5.26 -23.61 10.63
CA VAL A 341 -5.51 -24.32 9.38
C VAL A 341 -4.21 -24.96 8.87
N GLY A 342 -3.13 -24.17 8.81
CA GLY A 342 -1.81 -24.62 8.38
C GLY A 342 -1.05 -23.57 7.57
N PRO A 343 0.19 -23.88 7.14
CA PRO A 343 1.02 -22.94 6.38
C PRO A 343 0.42 -22.68 5.00
N THR A 344 0.40 -21.41 4.57
CA THR A 344 -0.16 -21.05 3.27
C THR A 344 0.51 -21.82 2.13
N LYS A 345 -0.29 -22.40 1.23
CA LYS A 345 0.14 -23.25 0.12
C LYS A 345 -0.59 -22.89 -1.16
N ASP A 346 -0.07 -23.36 -2.30
CA ASP A 346 -0.85 -23.32 -3.54
C ASP A 346 -2.05 -24.27 -3.44
N GLY A 347 -3.21 -23.77 -3.87
CA GLY A 347 -4.46 -24.52 -3.94
C GLY A 347 -5.42 -24.21 -2.80
N THR A 348 -6.34 -25.13 -2.54
CA THR A 348 -7.50 -24.87 -1.68
C THR A 348 -7.40 -25.63 -0.36
N TYR A 349 -7.71 -24.94 0.74
CA TYR A 349 -8.11 -25.58 2.00
C TYR A 349 -9.61 -25.76 2.01
N VAL A 350 -10.10 -26.98 2.15
CA VAL A 350 -11.53 -27.27 2.36
C VAL A 350 -11.69 -27.71 3.81
N ILE A 351 -12.14 -26.78 4.66
CA ILE A 351 -12.21 -26.98 6.10
C ILE A 351 -13.63 -27.46 6.44
N PRO A 352 -13.81 -28.70 6.94
CA PRO A 352 -15.12 -29.24 7.24
C PRO A 352 -15.60 -28.79 8.62
N PHE A 353 -16.90 -28.48 8.70
CA PHE A 353 -17.59 -28.06 9.91
C PHE A 353 -18.93 -28.80 10.05
N ILE A 354 -19.46 -28.84 11.27
CA ILE A 354 -20.81 -29.31 11.58
C ILE A 354 -21.56 -28.19 12.30
N ALA A 355 -22.79 -27.90 11.86
CA ALA A 355 -23.76 -27.13 12.63
C ALA A 355 -24.81 -28.07 13.22
N ARG A 356 -25.22 -27.85 14.48
CA ARG A 356 -26.23 -28.66 15.16
C ARG A 356 -26.98 -27.88 16.23
N TYR A 357 -28.17 -28.32 16.60
CA TYR A 357 -28.88 -27.76 17.76
C TYR A 357 -28.16 -28.15 19.05
N TYR A 358 -28.15 -27.24 20.01
CA TYR A 358 -27.57 -27.44 21.35
C TYR A 358 -28.51 -26.90 22.42
N GLN A 359 -28.86 -27.72 23.41
CA GLN A 359 -29.65 -27.25 24.55
C GLN A 359 -28.78 -26.51 25.55
N THR A 360 -29.04 -25.21 25.73
CA THR A 360 -28.15 -24.29 26.45
C THR A 360 -28.41 -24.26 27.96
N GLN A 361 -29.62 -24.59 28.39
CA GLN A 361 -30.06 -24.53 29.78
C GLN A 361 -30.78 -25.81 30.21
N ARG A 362 -30.89 -26.04 31.53
CA ARG A 362 -31.59 -27.22 32.08
C ARG A 362 -33.10 -27.19 31.80
N ASN A 363 -33.67 -26.00 31.64
CA ASN A 363 -35.08 -25.83 31.33
C ASN A 363 -35.41 -26.43 29.95
N ARG A 364 -36.65 -26.93 29.79
CA ARG A 364 -37.12 -27.53 28.53
C ARG A 364 -37.04 -26.53 27.39
N VAL A 365 -36.63 -27.01 26.21
CA VAL A 365 -36.63 -26.22 24.98
C VAL A 365 -38.07 -25.92 24.56
N THR A 366 -38.37 -24.66 24.27
CA THR A 366 -39.68 -24.25 23.76
C THR A 366 -39.70 -24.27 22.23
N GLY A 367 -40.87 -24.43 21.64
CA GLY A 367 -41.03 -24.30 20.18
C GLY A 367 -40.78 -22.87 19.72
N GLY A 368 -40.19 -22.73 18.53
CA GLY A 368 -39.99 -21.45 17.87
C GLY A 368 -38.84 -21.48 16.85
N LEU A 369 -38.63 -20.35 16.18
CA LEU A 369 -37.59 -20.18 15.17
C LEU A 369 -36.21 -20.04 15.83
N VAL A 370 -35.23 -20.80 15.37
CA VAL A 370 -33.82 -20.69 15.78
C VAL A 370 -33.00 -20.23 14.58
N SER A 371 -32.31 -19.10 14.73
CA SER A 371 -31.36 -18.61 13.74
C SER A 371 -30.19 -17.93 14.44
N SER A 372 -29.00 -18.08 13.88
CA SER A 372 -27.76 -17.51 14.39
C SER A 372 -26.89 -17.10 13.21
N ILE A 373 -25.97 -16.16 13.45
CA ILE A 373 -24.95 -15.74 12.50
C ILE A 373 -23.60 -15.87 13.18
N VAL A 374 -22.63 -16.40 12.44
CA VAL A 374 -21.21 -16.41 12.79
C VAL A 374 -20.43 -15.78 11.64
N THR A 375 -19.51 -14.91 11.99
CA THR A 375 -18.53 -14.32 11.09
C THR A 375 -17.20 -15.02 11.35
N PHE A 376 -16.51 -15.43 10.29
CA PHE A 376 -15.14 -15.94 10.40
C PHE A 376 -14.18 -14.96 9.76
N THR A 377 -12.98 -14.84 10.33
CA THR A 377 -11.91 -13.97 9.82
C THR A 377 -10.65 -14.79 9.59
N ILE A 378 -10.02 -14.59 8.44
CA ILE A 378 -8.72 -15.19 8.13
C ILE A 378 -7.63 -14.36 8.77
N ASN A 379 -6.79 -14.99 9.57
CA ASN A 379 -5.64 -14.41 10.26
C ASN A 379 -4.36 -15.07 9.76
N TYR A 380 -3.25 -14.33 9.78
CA TYR A 380 -1.92 -14.81 9.41
C TYR A 380 -0.96 -14.61 10.58
N SER A 381 -0.07 -15.57 10.82
CA SER A 381 1.02 -15.50 11.81
C SER A 381 2.34 -15.98 11.25
#